data_AF-A0A7R9MSZ0-F1
#
_entry.id   AF-A0A7R9MSZ0-F1
#
_cell.length_a   1.000
_cell.length_b   1.000
_cell.length_c   1.000
_cell.angle_alpha   90.00
_cell.angle_beta   90.00
_cell.angle_gamma   90.00
#
_symmetry.space_group_name_H-M   'P 1'
#
loop_
_entity.id
_entity.type
_entity.pdbx_description
1 polymer ?
#
loop_
_entity_poly.entity_id
_entity_poly.type
_entity_poly.pdbx_seq_one_letter_code
_entity_poly.pdbx_strand_id
1 'polypeptide(L)'
;ERHKTNSYSNISDISGYSTRTFIHEKSTLIVEANESGSLKHYVIPMSLANKNKWRRKGVKLHSYNDHLFVAKHLSGSITCQVCDKLFSRRPGKQGYQCR
;
A
#
# COMPACT_ATOMS: atom_id res chain seq x y z
N GLU A 1 -12.57 34.25 -0.40
CA GLU A 1 -12.38 32.98 0.33
C GLU A 1 -10.94 32.48 0.16
N ARG A 2 -10.30 31.89 1.19
CA ARG A 2 -8.91 31.37 1.09
C ARG A 2 -8.93 29.84 0.94
N HIS A 3 -8.49 29.34 -0.21
CA HIS A 3 -8.24 27.92 -0.42
C HIS A 3 -7.05 27.46 0.43
N LYS A 4 -7.34 26.63 1.44
CA LYS A 4 -6.33 25.97 2.28
C LYS A 4 -5.78 24.77 1.51
N THR A 5 -4.61 24.93 0.89
CA THR A 5 -3.83 23.84 0.30
C THR A 5 -3.37 22.92 1.43
N ASN A 6 -3.98 21.75 1.50
CA ASN A 6 -3.66 20.74 2.49
C ASN A 6 -2.40 19.96 2.06
N SER A 7 -1.24 20.58 2.28
CA SER A 7 0.05 19.92 2.18
C SER A 7 0.21 19.00 3.38
N TYR A 8 -0.19 17.73 3.27
CA TYR A 8 0.15 16.73 4.28
C TYR A 8 1.64 16.37 4.17
N SER A 9 2.48 17.22 4.76
CA SER A 9 3.80 16.85 5.25
C SER A 9 3.61 16.03 6.53
N ASN A 10 3.79 14.71 6.47
CA ASN A 10 3.92 13.91 7.67
C ASN A 10 5.12 12.97 7.59
N ILE A 11 6.11 13.35 8.42
CA ILE A 11 6.99 12.50 9.22
C ILE A 11 8.17 11.89 8.46
N SER A 12 9.22 12.70 8.47
CA SER A 12 10.59 12.29 8.71
C SER A 12 10.65 11.32 9.90
N ASP A 13 10.69 10.02 9.64
CA ASP A 13 11.33 9.04 10.52
C ASP A 13 12.07 8.03 9.66
N ILE A 14 13.39 8.19 9.73
CA ILE A 14 14.41 7.47 9.00
C ILE A 14 14.52 6.03 9.54
N SER A 15 14.85 5.11 8.64
CA SER A 15 15.37 3.74 8.83
C SER A 15 14.39 2.67 9.35
N GLY A 16 13.86 1.86 8.42
CA GLY A 16 13.13 0.61 8.73
C GLY A 16 12.10 0.15 7.68
N TYR A 17 11.85 0.94 6.63
CA TYR A 17 10.66 0.82 5.78
C TYR A 17 10.54 -0.40 4.85
N SER A 18 11.49 -1.34 4.86
CA SER A 18 11.43 -2.51 3.95
C SER A 18 10.44 -3.60 4.40
N THR A 19 10.03 -3.64 5.67
CA THR A 19 9.17 -4.72 6.22
C THR A 19 7.75 -4.30 6.60
N ARG A 20 7.45 -2.99 6.62
CA ARG A 20 6.16 -2.49 7.10
C ARG A 20 5.27 -2.09 5.92
N THR A 21 4.16 -2.81 5.74
CA THR A 21 3.15 -2.46 4.75
C THR A 21 2.52 -1.13 5.16
N PHE A 22 2.61 -0.12 4.29
CA PHE A 22 1.87 1.12 4.47
C PHE A 22 0.38 0.81 4.35
N ILE A 23 -0.43 1.27 5.30
CA ILE A 23 -1.88 1.01 5.33
C ILE A 23 -2.57 2.37 5.30
N HIS A 24 -3.51 2.53 4.37
CA HIS A 24 -4.28 3.76 4.22
C HIS A 24 -5.65 3.56 4.86
N GLU A 25 -6.17 4.56 5.57
CA GLU A 25 -7.44 4.45 6.31
C GLU A 25 -8.64 4.12 5.41
N LYS A 26 -8.60 4.60 4.17
CA LYS A 26 -9.65 4.31 3.18
C LYS A 26 -9.50 2.96 2.47
N SER A 27 -8.39 2.25 2.63
CA SER A 27 -8.17 0.97 1.94
C SER A 27 -8.38 -0.22 2.87
N THR A 28 -8.97 -1.28 2.33
CA THR A 28 -9.12 -2.55 3.03
C THR A 28 -7.93 -3.45 2.71
N LEU A 29 -7.20 -3.89 3.73
CA LEU A 29 -6.10 -4.83 3.55
C LEU A 29 -6.65 -6.26 3.39
N ILE A 30 -6.19 -6.96 2.37
CA ILE A 30 -6.56 -8.34 2.06
C ILE A 30 -5.27 -9.18 1.95
N VAL A 31 -5.30 -10.39 2.47
CA VAL A 31 -4.24 -11.38 2.24
C VAL A 31 -4.78 -12.49 1.36
N GLU A 32 -4.20 -12.61 0.17
CA GLU A 32 -4.42 -13.71 -0.75
C GLU A 32 -3.40 -14.82 -0.45
N ALA A 33 -3.87 -15.98 -0.03
CA ALA A 33 -3.03 -17.12 0.33
C ALA A 33 -3.49 -18.38 -0.42
N ASN A 34 -2.53 -19.18 -0.90
CA ASN A 34 -2.81 -20.51 -1.43
C ASN A 34 -2.75 -21.52 -0.28
N GLU A 35 -3.89 -22.13 0.03
CA GLU A 35 -4.01 -23.21 1.00
C GLU A 35 -4.41 -24.50 0.29
N SER A 36 -3.51 -25.47 0.26
CA SER A 36 -3.76 -26.81 -0.30
C SER A 36 -4.30 -26.76 -1.75
N GLY A 37 -3.76 -25.86 -2.58
CA GLY A 37 -4.16 -25.68 -3.98
C GLY A 37 -5.37 -24.76 -4.18
N SER A 38 -6.04 -24.34 -3.09
CA SER A 38 -7.17 -23.40 -3.14
C SER A 38 -6.73 -21.99 -2.78
N LEU A 39 -7.07 -21.03 -3.64
CA LEU A 39 -6.82 -19.61 -3.37
C LEU A 39 -7.87 -19.08 -2.39
N LYS A 40 -7.41 -18.54 -1.25
CA LYS A 40 -8.28 -17.95 -0.23
C LYS A 40 -7.92 -16.49 0.03
N HIS A 41 -8.94 -15.68 0.29
CA HIS A 41 -8.81 -14.25 0.56
C HIS A 41 -9.26 -13.95 1.99
N TYR A 42 -8.37 -13.31 2.74
CA TYR A 42 -8.60 -12.95 4.13
C TYR A 42 -8.64 -11.43 4.25
N VAL A 43 -9.80 -10.88 4.59
CA VAL A 43 -9.93 -9.45 4.92
C VAL A 43 -9.31 -9.20 6.29
N ILE A 44 -8.40 -8.23 6.36
CA ILE A 44 -7.71 -7.84 7.59
C ILE A 44 -8.34 -6.54 8.12
N PRO A 45 -9.00 -6.56 9.28
CA PRO A 45 -9.42 -5.34 9.95
C PRO A 45 -8.24 -4.41 10.26
N MET A 46 -8.43 -3.10 10.10
CA MET A 46 -7.42 -2.07 10.39
C MET A 46 -6.84 -2.18 11.80
N SER A 47 -7.67 -2.55 12.77
CA SER A 47 -7.29 -2.78 14.17
C SER A 47 -6.26 -3.90 14.36
N LEU A 48 -6.20 -4.86 13.44
CA LEU A 48 -5.24 -5.96 13.40
C LEU A 48 -4.06 -5.68 12.47
N ALA A 49 -4.29 -4.94 11.38
CA ALA A 49 -3.29 -4.60 10.38
C ALA A 49 -2.12 -3.77 10.98
N ASN A 50 -2.43 -2.84 11.90
CA ASN A 50 -1.44 -1.99 12.54
C ASN A 50 -0.57 -2.70 13.61
N LYS A 51 -0.97 -3.89 14.05
CA LYS A 51 -0.35 -4.56 15.21
C LYS A 51 0.84 -5.45 14.85
N ASN A 52 1.24 -5.57 13.58
CA ASN A 52 2.23 -6.56 13.11
C ASN A 52 1.96 -8.02 13.54
N LYS A 53 0.76 -8.30 14.09
CA LYS A 53 0.39 -9.61 14.66
C LYS A 53 -0.15 -10.58 13.62
N TRP A 54 -0.41 -10.13 12.39
CA TRP A 54 -0.88 -11.00 11.33
C TRP A 54 0.29 -11.76 10.70
N ARG A 55 0.35 -13.09 10.94
CA ARG A 55 1.48 -13.95 10.54
C ARG A 55 1.17 -14.85 9.33
N ARG A 56 0.01 -14.70 8.70
CA ARG A 56 -0.39 -15.55 7.57
C ARG A 56 0.45 -15.21 6.34
N LYS A 57 1.12 -16.21 5.77
CA LYS A 57 1.91 -16.07 4.54
C LYS A 57 0.98 -15.91 3.35
N GLY A 58 1.21 -14.89 2.52
CA GLY A 58 0.38 -14.60 1.35
C GLY A 58 0.75 -13.28 0.69
N VAL A 59 0.11 -12.99 -0.44
CA VAL A 59 0.21 -11.72 -1.15
C VAL A 59 -0.65 -10.69 -0.44
N LYS A 60 -0.06 -9.54 -0.10
CA LYS A 60 -0.79 -8.43 0.51
C LYS A 60 -1.39 -7.55 -0.59
N LEU A 61 -2.70 -7.38 -0.54
CA LEU A 61 -3.48 -6.57 -1.47
C LEU A 61 -4.18 -5.45 -0.69
N HIS A 62 -4.26 -4.26 -1.29
CA HIS A 62 -5.07 -3.17 -0.76
C HIS A 62 -6.25 -2.94 -1.69
N SER A 63 -7.47 -3.10 -1.19
CA SER A 63 -8.69 -2.77 -1.93
C SER A 63 -9.09 -1.32 -1.67
N TYR A 64 -9.29 -0.54 -2.73
CA TYR A 64 -9.82 0.82 -2.65
C TYR A 64 -10.45 1.21 -3.98
N ASN A 65 -11.65 1.81 -3.95
CA ASN A 65 -12.41 2.22 -5.14
C ASN A 65 -12.52 1.11 -6.21
N ASP A 66 -12.90 -0.10 -5.82
CA ASP A 66 -13.02 -1.27 -6.72
C ASP A 66 -11.74 -1.73 -7.43
N HIS A 67 -10.58 -1.20 -7.03
CA HIS A 67 -9.27 -1.65 -7.48
C HIS A 67 -8.55 -2.47 -6.40
N LEU A 68 -7.71 -3.42 -6.85
CA LEU A 68 -6.80 -4.18 -6.00
C LEU A 68 -5.36 -3.75 -6.26
N PHE A 69 -4.69 -3.23 -5.23
CA PHE A 69 -3.35 -2.69 -5.34
C PHE A 69 -2.31 -3.57 -4.64
N VAL A 70 -1.16 -3.72 -5.29
CA VAL A 70 0.04 -4.37 -4.74
C VAL A 70 1.14 -3.32 -4.56
N ALA A 71 1.82 -3.34 -3.42
CA ALA A 71 3.03 -2.54 -3.23
C ALA A 71 4.18 -3.11 -4.06
N LYS A 72 4.73 -2.32 -5.00
CA LYS A 72 5.86 -2.71 -5.84
C LYS A 72 6.94 -1.63 -5.88
N HIS A 73 8.17 -2.08 -6.07
CA HIS A 73 9.26 -1.18 -6.45
C HIS A 73 9.10 -0.76 -7.91
N LEU A 74 9.23 0.53 -8.16
CA LEU A 74 9.07 1.10 -9.50
C LEU A 74 10.42 0.97 -10.23
N SER A 75 10.41 0.35 -11.41
CA SER A 75 11.61 0.12 -12.23
C SER A 75 12.14 1.41 -12.90
N GLY A 76 11.30 2.44 -13.00
CA GLY A 76 11.63 3.72 -13.62
C GLY A 76 10.75 4.85 -13.11
N SER A 77 10.87 6.02 -13.74
CA SER A 77 9.95 7.12 -13.49
C SER A 77 8.60 6.83 -14.14
N ILE A 78 7.52 6.99 -13.39
CA ILE A 78 6.15 6.74 -13.85
C ILE A 78 5.23 7.88 -13.42
N THR A 79 4.25 8.23 -14.23
CA THR A 79 3.24 9.23 -13.86
C THR A 79 2.14 8.59 -13.02
N CYS A 80 1.77 9.23 -11.90
CA CYS A 80 0.67 8.78 -11.07
C CYS A 80 -0.66 8.94 -11.81
N GLN A 81 -1.43 7.86 -11.99
CA GLN A 81 -2.75 7.93 -12.65
C GLN A 81 -3.84 8.69 -11.85
N VAL A 82 -3.56 9.08 -10.60
CA VAL A 82 -4.53 9.79 -9.74
C VAL A 82 -4.23 11.28 -9.66
N CYS A 83 -2.95 11.67 -9.57
CA CYS A 83 -2.57 13.08 -9.36
C CYS A 83 -1.65 13.63 -10.45
N ASP A 84 -1.36 12.85 -11.50
CA ASP A 84 -0.50 13.19 -12.64
C ASP A 84 0.92 13.66 -12.30
N LYS A 85 1.34 13.46 -11.04
CA LYS A 85 2.70 13.75 -10.61
C LYS A 85 3.65 12.64 -11.01
N LEU A 86 4.86 13.04 -11.40
CA LEU A 86 5.93 12.11 -11.70
C LEU A 86 6.45 11.44 -10.42
N PHE A 87 6.34 10.11 -10.35
CA PHE A 87 7.07 9.31 -9.39
C PHE A 87 8.51 9.17 -9.87
N SER A 88 9.39 10.04 -9.37
CA SER A 88 10.84 9.93 -9.63
C SER A 88 11.38 8.60 -9.09
N ARG A 89 12.21 7.91 -9.89
CA ARG A 89 12.95 6.72 -9.44
C ARG A 89 13.82 7.07 -8.23
N ARG A 90 13.58 6.40 -7.10
CA ARG A 90 14.45 6.45 -5.91
C ARG A 90 14.56 5.05 -5.30
N PRO A 91 15.76 4.58 -4.95
CA PRO A 91 15.93 3.29 -4.29
C PRO A 91 15.14 3.26 -2.98
N GLY A 92 14.49 2.14 -2.69
CA GLY A 92 13.65 1.94 -1.51
C GLY A 92 12.25 2.56 -1.58
N LYS A 93 11.89 3.31 -2.64
CA LYS A 93 10.53 3.83 -2.80
C LYS A 93 9.62 2.79 -3.44
N GLN A 94 8.48 2.54 -2.80
CA GLN A 94 7.42 1.68 -3.34
C GLN A 94 6.26 2.55 -3.84
N GLY A 95 5.55 2.04 -4.85
CA GLY A 95 4.27 2.55 -5.32
C GLY A 95 3.22 1.44 -5.32
N TYR A 96 1.96 1.83 -5.46
CA TYR A 96 0.86 0.89 -5.63
C TYR A 96 0.60 0.67 -7.12
N GLN A 97 0.61 -0.59 -7.55
CA GLN A 97 0.21 -0.99 -8.90
C GLN A 97 -1.12 -1.73 -8.82
N CYS A 98 -2.10 -1.33 -9.64
CA CYS A 98 -3.34 -2.09 -9.79
C CYS A 98 -3.02 -3.46 -10.41
N ARG A 99 -3.60 -4.50 -9.83
CA ARG A 99 -3.67 -5.85 -10.41
C ARG A 99 -4.95 -5.98 -11.23
#